data_AF-A0A022Y0U5-F1
#
_entry.id   AF-A0A022Y0U5-F1
#
_cell.length_a   1.000
_cell.length_b   1.000
_cell.length_c   1.000
_cell.angle_alpha   90.00
_cell.angle_beta   90.00
_cell.angle_gamma   90.00
#
_symmetry.space_group_name_H-M   'P 1'
#
loop_
_entity.id
_entity.type
_entity.pdbx_description
1 polymer ?
#
loop_
_entity_poly.entity_id
_entity_poly.type
_entity_poly.pdbx_seq_one_letter_code
_entity_poly.pdbx_strand_id
1 'polypeptide(L)'
;MNHRMRIPFTAPFAAPTILPASAATVAGAIDALAGFLAAPSPPLLRGIDLGRNEQTVLLTGAGISVASGLSDYRGEKGTYRRKAGYRPIFFHEFTTQHAARQRYWARSFIGWPTMGRSQPNITHDAIGQLGAKGFISAVVTQNVDSLHRRAHPRLPVVELHGDLRSVVCVTCAHRIPRDQFQETLAALNPAWADFFRQLARSGALETDDVEQQRQRGLKLNPDGDVDLPGAHYSDFRYPACPRCLESPLPLLRRRRRRPDGSAAIVEADADGALAPASNAGILKPAVVMFGQSVDEEVLPHVAARLSTL
;
A
#
# COMPACT_ATOMS: atom_id res chain seq x y z
N MET A 1 21.35 -21.96 -6.29
CA MET A 1 21.94 -20.80 -5.58
C MET A 1 20.83 -19.98 -4.96
N ASN A 2 20.77 -19.91 -3.63
CA ASN A 2 19.73 -19.19 -2.87
C ASN A 2 19.94 -17.68 -3.00
N HIS A 3 19.40 -17.04 -4.04
CA HIS A 3 19.20 -15.60 -4.03
C HIS A 3 18.04 -15.28 -3.08
N ARG A 4 18.32 -15.27 -1.77
CA ARG A 4 17.40 -14.68 -0.79
C ARG A 4 17.29 -13.21 -1.16
N MET A 5 16.15 -12.83 -1.75
CA MET A 5 15.76 -11.43 -1.94
C MET A 5 15.83 -10.76 -0.57
N ARG A 6 16.89 -9.98 -0.34
CA ARG A 6 17.12 -9.25 0.91
C ARG A 6 16.52 -7.87 0.74
N ILE A 7 15.94 -7.33 1.83
CA ILE A 7 15.61 -5.90 1.87
C ILE A 7 16.95 -5.17 1.80
N PRO A 8 17.24 -4.44 0.70
CA PRO A 8 18.62 -4.08 0.36
C PRO A 8 19.22 -3.06 1.34
N PHE A 9 18.38 -2.38 2.13
CA PHE A 9 18.80 -1.41 3.13
C PHE A 9 17.86 -1.52 4.33
N THR A 10 18.36 -1.51 5.56
CA THR A 10 17.54 -1.40 6.80
C THR A 10 17.97 -0.23 7.68
N ALA A 11 19.14 0.34 7.38
CA ALA A 11 19.65 1.56 8.01
C ALA A 11 18.96 2.82 7.45
N PRO A 12 19.01 3.95 8.20
CA PRO A 12 18.66 5.26 7.67
C PRO A 12 19.47 5.59 6.40
N PHE A 13 18.87 6.35 5.49
CA PHE A 13 19.63 6.95 4.40
C PHE A 13 20.61 7.99 4.96
N ALA A 14 21.72 8.18 4.25
CA ALA A 14 22.59 9.33 4.51
C ALA A 14 21.76 10.63 4.39
N ALA A 15 22.17 11.67 5.13
CA ALA A 15 21.56 12.98 4.98
C ALA A 15 21.61 13.40 3.49
N PRO A 16 20.50 13.89 2.92
CA PRO A 16 20.48 14.29 1.53
C PRO A 16 21.41 15.48 1.32
N THR A 17 22.11 15.51 0.18
CA THR A 17 22.81 16.71 -0.26
C THR A 17 21.78 17.78 -0.61
N ILE A 18 21.81 18.90 0.12
CA ILE A 18 20.88 20.02 -0.10
C ILE A 18 21.43 20.90 -1.22
N LEU A 19 20.73 20.94 -2.35
CA LEU A 19 21.09 21.76 -3.51
C LEU A 19 19.86 22.58 -3.96
N PRO A 20 19.99 23.92 -4.08
CA PRO A 20 21.15 24.74 -3.68
C PRO A 20 21.33 24.75 -2.15
N ALA A 21 22.54 25.06 -1.66
CA ALA A 21 22.82 25.08 -0.22
C ALA A 21 21.93 26.06 0.58
N SER A 22 21.41 27.11 -0.07
CA SER A 22 20.43 28.04 0.52
C SER A 22 19.12 27.35 0.94
N ALA A 23 18.77 26.22 0.32
CA ALA A 23 17.60 25.41 0.66
C ALA A 23 17.71 24.69 2.02
N ALA A 24 18.78 24.93 2.79
CA ALA A 24 18.90 24.47 4.17
C ALA A 24 18.03 25.27 5.15
N THR A 25 17.43 26.38 4.71
CA THR A 25 16.46 27.19 5.48
C THR A 25 15.09 27.14 4.82
N VAL A 26 14.02 27.40 5.58
CA VAL A 26 12.64 27.44 5.03
C VAL A 26 12.52 28.48 3.91
N ALA A 27 13.06 29.68 4.11
CA ALA A 27 13.01 30.75 3.10
C ALA A 27 13.77 30.34 1.83
N GLY A 28 15.01 29.85 1.96
CA GLY A 28 15.78 29.43 0.80
C GLY A 28 15.21 28.17 0.11
N ALA A 29 14.50 27.30 0.83
CA ALA A 29 13.80 26.16 0.23
C ALA A 29 12.58 26.61 -0.57
N ILE A 30 11.84 27.61 -0.08
CA ILE A 30 10.73 28.24 -0.82
C ILE A 30 11.28 28.89 -2.10
N ASP A 31 12.36 29.66 -2.00
CA ASP A 31 12.97 30.31 -3.16
C ASP A 31 13.48 29.30 -4.20
N ALA A 32 14.15 28.23 -3.75
CA ALA A 32 14.62 27.18 -4.63
C ALA A 32 13.47 26.44 -5.33
N LEU A 33 12.40 26.12 -4.60
CA LEU A 33 11.22 25.46 -5.17
C LEU A 33 10.48 26.39 -6.15
N ALA A 34 10.29 27.66 -5.80
CA ALA A 34 9.67 28.65 -6.68
C ALA A 34 10.49 28.82 -7.97
N GLY A 35 11.82 28.91 -7.84
CA GLY A 35 12.74 28.97 -8.98
C GLY A 35 12.67 27.72 -9.87
N PHE A 36 12.59 26.53 -9.28
CA PHE A 36 12.42 25.28 -10.02
C PHE A 36 11.08 25.24 -10.78
N LEU A 37 9.98 25.54 -10.11
CA LEU A 37 8.63 25.48 -10.70
C LEU A 37 8.39 26.56 -11.76
N ALA A 38 9.12 27.67 -11.70
CA ALA A 38 9.05 28.75 -12.69
C ALA A 38 10.14 28.66 -13.77
N ALA A 39 11.04 27.67 -13.69
CA ALA A 39 12.12 27.52 -14.65
C ALA A 39 11.56 27.27 -16.06
N PRO A 40 12.17 27.85 -17.11
CA PRO A 40 11.79 27.52 -18.48
C PRO A 40 12.12 26.06 -18.79
N SER A 41 11.45 25.50 -19.80
CA SER A 41 11.69 24.14 -20.26
C SER A 41 13.20 23.91 -20.52
N PRO A 42 13.77 22.79 -20.08
CA PRO A 42 15.16 22.46 -20.38
C PRO A 42 15.40 22.42 -21.90
N PRO A 43 16.65 22.66 -22.36
CA PRO A 43 16.97 22.66 -23.80
C PRO A 43 16.57 21.39 -24.54
N LEU A 44 16.56 20.24 -23.84
CA LEU A 44 16.13 18.93 -24.35
C LEU A 44 14.64 18.90 -24.76
N LEU A 45 13.84 19.84 -24.23
CA LEU A 45 12.41 19.98 -24.49
C LEU A 45 12.09 21.18 -25.39
N ARG A 46 13.09 21.83 -26.02
CA ARG A 46 12.85 22.95 -26.94
C ARG A 46 12.05 22.49 -28.16
N GLY A 47 10.98 23.23 -28.48
CA GLY A 47 10.12 22.97 -29.64
C GLY A 47 9.01 21.94 -29.39
N ILE A 48 8.95 21.36 -28.19
CA ILE A 48 7.82 20.54 -27.73
C ILE A 48 6.93 21.45 -26.86
N ASP A 49 5.71 21.72 -27.32
CA ASP A 49 4.72 22.40 -26.49
C ASP A 49 4.15 21.40 -25.49
N LEU A 50 4.71 21.41 -24.29
CA LEU A 50 4.24 20.63 -23.16
C LEU A 50 3.10 21.36 -22.42
N GLY A 51 2.62 22.51 -22.90
CA GLY A 51 1.80 23.39 -22.09
C GLY A 51 2.60 24.01 -20.93
N ARG A 52 2.13 25.17 -20.45
CA ARG A 52 2.85 25.99 -19.44
C ARG A 52 3.10 25.28 -18.09
N ASN A 53 2.45 24.14 -17.88
CA ASN A 53 2.14 23.56 -16.58
C ASN A 53 2.32 22.02 -16.51
N GLU A 54 2.79 21.37 -17.59
CA GLU A 54 2.82 19.88 -17.63
C GLU A 54 4.17 19.25 -17.28
N GLN A 55 5.19 20.06 -16.96
CA GLN A 55 6.59 19.63 -16.88
C GLN A 55 7.04 19.09 -15.51
N THR A 56 6.18 19.14 -14.50
CA THR A 56 6.58 18.67 -13.16
C THR A 56 5.69 17.52 -12.70
N VAL A 57 6.34 16.38 -12.46
CA VAL A 57 5.74 15.22 -11.80
C VAL A 57 6.34 15.07 -10.41
N LEU A 58 5.50 14.84 -9.41
CA LEU A 58 5.96 14.55 -8.06
C LEU A 58 6.07 13.04 -7.84
N LEU A 59 7.22 12.58 -7.35
CA LEU A 59 7.38 11.23 -6.81
C LEU A 59 7.32 11.26 -5.28
N THR A 60 6.34 10.57 -4.69
CA THR A 60 6.15 10.55 -3.22
C THR A 60 6.33 9.15 -2.63
N GLY A 61 6.61 9.09 -1.33
CA GLY A 61 6.75 7.86 -0.55
C GLY A 61 6.28 8.06 0.89
N ALA A 62 6.49 7.05 1.75
CA ALA A 62 5.79 6.94 3.03
C ALA A 62 6.01 8.13 3.97
N GLY A 63 7.13 8.85 3.82
CA GLY A 63 7.46 10.04 4.61
C GLY A 63 6.38 11.13 4.58
N ILE A 64 5.66 11.31 3.46
CA ILE A 64 4.58 12.32 3.37
C ILE A 64 3.39 11.99 4.26
N SER A 65 3.17 10.72 4.58
CA SER A 65 1.99 10.24 5.31
C SER A 65 2.26 10.06 6.81
N VAL A 66 3.48 10.38 7.29
CA VAL A 66 3.83 10.31 8.71
C VAL A 66 2.97 11.25 9.56
N ALA A 67 2.74 12.46 9.07
CA ALA A 67 1.86 13.43 9.72
C ALA A 67 0.37 13.06 9.66
N SER A 68 0.01 12.01 8.91
CA SER A 68 -1.36 11.44 8.85
C SER A 68 -1.54 10.26 9.83
N GLY A 69 -0.61 10.08 10.76
CA GLY A 69 -0.64 8.99 11.75
C GLY A 69 -0.14 7.63 11.22
N LEU A 70 0.33 7.57 9.97
CA LEU A 70 0.87 6.35 9.38
C LEU A 70 2.36 6.21 9.71
N SER A 71 2.83 4.98 9.95
CA SER A 71 4.27 4.75 10.08
C SER A 71 4.96 4.86 8.72
N ASP A 72 6.26 5.11 8.73
CA ASP A 72 7.14 4.84 7.58
C ASP A 72 8.01 3.59 7.84
N TYR A 73 8.72 3.14 6.81
CA TYR A 73 9.60 1.97 6.94
C TYR A 73 10.97 2.31 7.52
N ARG A 74 11.50 3.52 7.25
CA ARG A 74 12.95 3.79 7.29
C ARG A 74 13.40 4.98 8.13
N GLY A 75 12.50 5.87 8.52
CA GLY A 75 12.82 7.06 9.30
C GLY A 75 13.41 6.74 10.66
N GLU A 76 13.68 7.77 11.46
CA GLU A 76 14.20 7.59 12.83
C GLU A 76 13.32 6.68 13.66
N LYS A 77 12.00 6.83 13.49
CA LYS A 77 10.97 5.97 14.06
C LYS A 77 10.48 4.97 13.00
N GLY A 78 11.28 4.51 12.05
CA GLY A 78 10.84 3.59 11.00
C GLY A 78 10.62 2.15 11.47
N THR A 79 9.74 1.43 10.77
CA THR A 79 9.38 0.03 11.04
C THR A 79 10.60 -0.90 11.11
N TYR A 80 11.56 -0.78 10.18
CA TYR A 80 12.76 -1.64 10.16
C TYR A 80 13.70 -1.42 11.35
N ARG A 81 13.68 -0.23 11.98
CA ARG A 81 14.49 0.05 13.17
C ARG A 81 13.80 -0.39 14.45
N ARG A 82 12.48 -0.17 14.54
CA ARG A 82 11.72 -0.49 15.74
C ARG A 82 11.51 -1.99 15.94
N LYS A 83 11.53 -2.77 14.86
CA LYS A 83 11.21 -4.19 14.87
C LYS A 83 12.38 -5.00 14.34
N ALA A 84 13.30 -5.36 15.24
CA ALA A 84 14.39 -6.27 14.93
C ALA A 84 13.83 -7.59 14.38
N GLY A 85 14.20 -7.96 13.15
CA GLY A 85 13.69 -9.15 12.49
C GLY A 85 12.37 -8.97 11.73
N TYR A 86 11.82 -7.76 11.62
CA TYR A 86 10.68 -7.50 10.74
C TYR A 86 11.01 -7.92 9.31
N ARG A 87 10.17 -8.80 8.77
CA ARG A 87 10.27 -9.29 7.41
C ARG A 87 8.91 -9.11 6.72
N PRO A 88 8.85 -8.34 5.61
CA PRO A 88 7.63 -8.21 4.86
C PRO A 88 7.21 -9.57 4.30
N ILE A 89 5.91 -9.76 4.10
CA ILE A 89 5.40 -10.95 3.43
C ILE A 89 5.77 -10.89 1.95
N PHE A 90 6.34 -11.97 1.42
CA PHE A 90 6.66 -12.10 0.01
C PHE A 90 5.43 -12.62 -0.76
N PHE A 91 5.27 -12.18 -2.02
CA PHE A 91 4.16 -12.61 -2.88
C PHE A 91 4.08 -14.14 -3.02
N HIS A 92 5.23 -14.79 -3.23
CA HIS A 92 5.31 -16.25 -3.29
C HIS A 92 4.86 -16.90 -1.97
N GLU A 93 5.29 -16.36 -0.83
CA GLU A 93 4.89 -16.86 0.50
C GLU A 93 3.38 -16.73 0.69
N PHE A 94 2.81 -15.55 0.37
CA PHE A 94 1.37 -15.31 0.46
C PHE A 94 0.56 -16.27 -0.42
N THR A 95 0.98 -16.49 -1.66
CA THR A 95 0.24 -17.32 -2.62
C THR A 95 0.37 -18.82 -2.36
N THR A 96 1.45 -19.27 -1.70
CA THR A 96 1.71 -20.71 -1.49
C THR A 96 1.43 -21.20 -0.08
N GLN A 97 1.42 -20.33 0.93
CA GLN A 97 1.33 -20.76 2.33
C GLN A 97 0.04 -20.26 2.99
N HIS A 98 -0.83 -21.20 3.37
CA HIS A 98 -2.08 -20.90 4.07
C HIS A 98 -1.85 -20.12 5.36
N ALA A 99 -0.93 -20.58 6.21
CA ALA A 99 -0.57 -19.92 7.46
C ALA A 99 -0.06 -18.48 7.28
N ALA A 100 0.65 -18.19 6.17
CA ALA A 100 1.11 -16.84 5.88
C ALA A 100 -0.06 -15.89 5.57
N ARG A 101 -1.09 -16.38 4.87
CA ARG A 101 -2.32 -15.61 4.61
C ARG A 101 -3.14 -15.39 5.87
N GLN A 102 -3.25 -16.40 6.73
CA GLN A 102 -3.93 -16.27 8.02
C GLN A 102 -3.28 -15.16 8.87
N ARG A 103 -1.96 -15.24 9.02
CA ARG A 103 -1.17 -14.22 9.73
C ARG A 103 -1.35 -12.83 9.10
N TYR A 104 -1.25 -12.71 7.78
CA TYR A 104 -1.41 -11.43 7.10
C TYR A 104 -2.81 -10.83 7.32
N TRP A 105 -3.86 -11.61 7.05
CA TRP A 105 -5.23 -11.11 7.13
C TRP A 105 -5.66 -10.81 8.56
N ALA A 106 -5.21 -11.58 9.56
CA ALA A 106 -5.47 -11.26 10.97
C ALA A 106 -4.86 -9.90 11.38
N ARG A 107 -3.61 -9.65 10.98
CA ARG A 107 -2.91 -8.39 11.25
C ARG A 107 -3.55 -7.22 10.50
N SER A 108 -3.91 -7.42 9.24
CA SER A 108 -4.60 -6.43 8.42
C SER A 108 -6.01 -6.15 8.92
N PHE A 109 -6.72 -7.15 9.45
CA PHE A 109 -8.06 -7.00 10.01
C PHE A 109 -8.06 -6.01 11.18
N ILE A 110 -7.09 -6.11 12.09
CA ILE A 110 -6.92 -5.19 13.22
C ILE A 110 -6.45 -3.81 12.77
N GLY A 111 -5.57 -3.73 11.77
CA GLY A 111 -5.00 -2.46 11.30
C GLY A 111 -5.91 -1.64 10.37
N TRP A 112 -6.82 -2.28 9.63
CA TRP A 112 -7.66 -1.63 8.63
C TRP A 112 -8.47 -0.43 9.16
N PRO A 113 -9.11 -0.48 10.34
CA PRO A 113 -9.89 0.65 10.84
C PRO A 113 -9.06 1.91 11.08
N THR A 114 -7.83 1.78 11.57
CA THR A 114 -6.91 2.93 11.69
C THR A 114 -6.53 3.47 10.32
N MET A 115 -6.20 2.57 9.38
CA MET A 115 -5.86 2.93 8.00
C MET A 115 -7.00 3.68 7.29
N GLY A 116 -8.23 3.21 7.43
CA GLY A 116 -9.42 3.82 6.83
C GLY A 116 -9.77 5.19 7.42
N ARG A 117 -9.38 5.45 8.68
CA ARG A 117 -9.61 6.74 9.36
C ARG A 117 -8.55 7.79 9.07
N SER A 118 -7.32 7.40 8.69
CA SER A 118 -6.24 8.34 8.35
C SER A 118 -6.71 9.36 7.33
N GLN A 119 -6.36 10.63 7.52
CA GLN A 119 -6.75 11.73 6.63
C GLN A 119 -5.53 12.30 5.91
N PRO A 120 -5.72 12.92 4.73
CA PRO A 120 -4.70 13.79 4.15
C PRO A 120 -4.23 14.83 5.18
N ASN A 121 -2.97 15.25 5.04
CA ASN A 121 -2.36 16.29 5.88
C ASN A 121 -1.98 17.50 5.03
N ILE A 122 -1.45 18.55 5.68
CA ILE A 122 -1.07 19.81 5.04
C ILE A 122 -0.16 19.64 3.81
N THR A 123 0.72 18.62 3.78
CA THR A 123 1.58 18.37 2.63
C THR A 123 0.78 17.84 1.44
N HIS A 124 -0.22 16.99 1.67
CA HIS A 124 -1.12 16.54 0.62
C HIS A 124 -1.97 17.69 0.08
N ASP A 125 -2.45 18.56 0.96
CA ASP A 125 -3.23 19.74 0.58
C ASP A 125 -2.39 20.73 -0.24
N ALA A 126 -1.15 20.99 0.18
CA ALA A 126 -0.22 21.84 -0.55
C ALA A 126 0.06 21.31 -1.96
N ILE A 127 0.26 19.99 -2.11
CA ILE A 127 0.38 19.34 -3.42
C ILE A 127 -0.88 19.57 -4.25
N GLY A 128 -2.07 19.41 -3.66
CA GLY A 128 -3.33 19.68 -4.34
C GLY A 128 -3.45 21.12 -4.84
N GLN A 129 -2.99 22.09 -4.04
CA GLN A 129 -2.96 23.51 -4.42
C GLN A 129 -1.97 23.79 -5.55
N LEU A 130 -0.78 23.19 -5.52
CA LEU A 130 0.19 23.28 -6.62
C LEU A 130 -0.41 22.71 -7.91
N GLY A 131 -1.10 21.58 -7.84
CA GLY A 131 -1.80 20.98 -8.97
C GLY A 131 -2.90 21.87 -9.52
N ALA A 132 -3.73 22.44 -8.66
CA ALA A 132 -4.79 23.37 -9.06
C ALA A 132 -4.27 24.67 -9.70
N LYS A 133 -3.06 25.11 -9.32
CA LYS A 133 -2.35 26.25 -9.93
C LYS A 133 -1.60 25.88 -11.22
N GLY A 134 -1.54 24.59 -11.55
CA GLY A 134 -0.84 24.08 -12.72
C GLY A 134 0.69 23.97 -12.56
N PHE A 135 1.22 24.05 -11.34
CA PHE A 135 2.66 23.86 -11.16
C PHE A 135 3.11 22.40 -11.27
N ILE A 136 2.17 21.46 -11.12
CA ILE A 136 2.43 20.03 -11.23
C ILE A 136 1.35 19.36 -12.08
N SER A 137 1.76 18.36 -12.86
CA SER A 137 0.91 17.67 -13.82
C SER A 137 0.38 16.33 -13.29
N ALA A 138 1.14 15.69 -12.41
CA ALA A 138 0.77 14.41 -11.81
C ALA A 138 1.54 14.12 -10.52
N VAL A 139 1.03 13.14 -9.76
CA VAL A 139 1.73 12.49 -8.65
C VAL A 139 1.91 11.01 -8.97
N VAL A 140 3.14 10.53 -8.90
CA VAL A 140 3.47 9.10 -8.79
C VAL A 140 3.77 8.82 -7.34
N THR A 141 3.02 7.94 -6.70
CA THR A 141 3.23 7.61 -5.28
C THR A 141 3.58 6.15 -5.09
N GLN A 142 4.56 5.91 -4.22
CA GLN A 142 4.89 4.56 -3.72
C GLN A 142 3.94 4.12 -2.60
N ASN A 143 3.12 5.03 -2.07
CA ASN A 143 2.22 4.76 -0.97
C ASN A 143 0.99 4.00 -1.46
N VAL A 144 0.46 3.15 -0.57
CA VAL A 144 -0.74 2.35 -0.80
C VAL A 144 -1.94 2.86 -0.01
N ASP A 145 -1.81 4.07 0.58
CA ASP A 145 -2.75 4.71 1.49
C ASP A 145 -3.90 5.46 0.82
N SER A 146 -3.77 5.72 -0.49
CA SER A 146 -4.71 6.48 -1.30
C SER A 146 -5.01 7.91 -0.77
N LEU A 147 -4.17 8.48 0.10
CA LEU A 147 -4.37 9.83 0.65
C LEU A 147 -4.28 10.90 -0.44
N HIS A 148 -3.40 10.73 -1.43
CA HIS A 148 -3.34 11.61 -2.60
C HIS A 148 -4.68 11.71 -3.35
N ARG A 149 -5.31 10.56 -3.66
CA ARG A 149 -6.61 10.55 -4.35
C ARG A 149 -7.71 11.26 -3.57
N ARG A 150 -7.64 11.20 -2.24
CA ARG A 150 -8.60 11.86 -1.35
C ARG A 150 -8.34 13.37 -1.22
N ALA A 151 -7.08 13.78 -1.18
CA ALA A 151 -6.68 15.17 -1.04
C ALA A 151 -6.95 16.00 -2.30
N HIS A 152 -6.73 15.41 -3.48
CA HIS A 152 -6.82 16.12 -4.76
C HIS A 152 -7.35 15.22 -5.88
N PRO A 153 -8.64 14.89 -5.88
CA PRO A 153 -9.23 13.92 -6.82
C PRO A 153 -9.14 14.32 -8.30
N ARG A 154 -8.87 15.60 -8.59
CA ARG A 154 -8.72 16.13 -9.95
C ARG A 154 -7.28 16.06 -10.47
N LEU A 155 -6.29 15.92 -9.59
CA LEU A 155 -4.89 15.79 -9.98
C LEU A 155 -4.64 14.33 -10.38
N PRO A 156 -4.03 14.04 -11.55
CA PRO A 156 -3.67 12.68 -11.91
C PRO A 156 -2.74 12.02 -10.87
N VAL A 157 -3.15 10.87 -10.34
CA VAL A 157 -2.37 10.09 -9.36
C VAL A 157 -2.13 8.67 -9.88
N VAL A 158 -0.87 8.26 -9.90
CA VAL A 158 -0.43 6.89 -10.16
C VAL A 158 0.04 6.25 -8.85
N GLU A 159 -0.67 5.21 -8.40
CA GLU A 159 -0.33 4.43 -7.20
C GLU A 159 0.58 3.25 -7.60
N LEU A 160 1.90 3.47 -7.60
CA LEU A 160 2.90 2.55 -8.15
C LEU A 160 2.84 1.15 -7.53
N HIS A 161 2.56 1.08 -6.22
CA HIS A 161 2.45 -0.16 -5.48
C HIS A 161 1.00 -0.59 -5.25
N GLY A 162 0.05 -0.07 -6.02
CA GLY A 162 -1.37 -0.36 -5.86
C GLY A 162 -1.99 0.30 -4.63
N ASP A 163 -3.05 -0.28 -4.10
CA ASP A 163 -3.90 0.36 -3.09
C ASP A 163 -4.41 -0.62 -2.02
N LEU A 164 -4.58 -0.12 -0.79
CA LEU A 164 -5.18 -0.87 0.30
C LEU A 164 -6.71 -0.79 0.35
N ARG A 165 -7.33 0.14 -0.40
CA ARG A 165 -8.79 0.30 -0.47
C ARG A 165 -9.49 -0.84 -1.21
N SER A 166 -8.73 -1.74 -1.85
CA SER A 166 -9.29 -2.89 -2.53
C SER A 166 -8.48 -4.18 -2.31
N VAL A 167 -9.16 -5.29 -2.54
CA VAL A 167 -8.64 -6.66 -2.50
C VAL A 167 -8.80 -7.23 -3.90
N VAL A 168 -7.82 -8.00 -4.39
CA VAL A 168 -7.80 -8.57 -5.73
C VAL A 168 -7.59 -10.09 -5.66
N CYS A 169 -8.34 -10.82 -6.48
CA CYS A 169 -8.13 -12.25 -6.67
C CYS A 169 -6.90 -12.50 -7.55
N VAL A 170 -5.95 -13.30 -7.07
CA VAL A 170 -4.74 -13.66 -7.84
C VAL A 170 -5.03 -14.58 -9.03
N THR A 171 -6.23 -15.18 -9.09
CA THR A 171 -6.63 -16.11 -10.16
C THR A 171 -7.40 -15.40 -11.27
N CYS A 172 -8.44 -14.64 -10.93
CA CYS A 172 -9.36 -14.04 -11.91
C CYS A 172 -9.29 -12.50 -11.99
N ALA A 173 -8.39 -11.86 -11.22
CA ALA A 173 -8.26 -10.40 -11.12
C ALA A 173 -9.52 -9.66 -10.64
N HIS A 174 -10.55 -10.37 -10.16
CA HIS A 174 -11.72 -9.74 -9.57
C HIS A 174 -11.32 -8.90 -8.36
N ARG A 175 -11.78 -7.64 -8.34
CA ARG A 175 -11.54 -6.69 -7.25
C ARG A 175 -12.78 -6.55 -6.36
N ILE A 176 -12.53 -6.44 -5.06
CA ILE A 176 -13.53 -6.28 -4.01
C ILE A 176 -13.11 -5.06 -3.17
N PRO A 177 -14.03 -4.13 -2.85
CA PRO A 177 -13.75 -3.05 -1.88
C PRO A 177 -13.25 -3.62 -0.54
N ARG A 178 -12.23 -3.00 0.04
CA ARG A 178 -11.62 -3.50 1.28
C ARG A 178 -12.58 -3.45 2.48
N ASP A 179 -13.52 -2.50 2.50
CA ASP A 179 -14.55 -2.41 3.53
C ASP A 179 -15.53 -3.59 3.47
N GLN A 180 -16.03 -3.92 2.27
CA GLN A 180 -16.85 -5.13 2.08
C GLN A 180 -16.09 -6.38 2.51
N PHE A 181 -14.80 -6.50 2.14
CA PHE A 181 -13.96 -7.61 2.57
C PHE A 181 -13.75 -7.63 4.10
N GLN A 182 -13.67 -6.47 4.75
CA GLN A 182 -13.56 -6.36 6.21
C GLN A 182 -14.80 -6.91 6.91
N GLU A 183 -15.99 -6.63 6.37
CA GLU A 183 -17.25 -7.17 6.90
C GLU A 183 -17.28 -8.70 6.80
N THR A 184 -16.85 -9.25 5.65
CA THR A 184 -16.73 -10.71 5.51
C THR A 184 -15.70 -11.31 6.48
N LEU A 185 -14.55 -10.66 6.68
CA LEU A 185 -13.57 -11.10 7.68
C LEU A 185 -14.17 -11.09 9.09
N ALA A 186 -14.92 -10.05 9.47
CA ALA A 186 -15.55 -9.97 10.78
C ALA A 186 -16.60 -11.08 10.99
N ALA A 187 -17.41 -11.36 9.96
CA ALA A 187 -18.42 -12.42 10.00
C ALA A 187 -17.80 -13.82 10.15
N LEU A 188 -16.69 -14.09 9.45
CA LEU A 188 -15.96 -15.36 9.53
C LEU A 188 -15.20 -15.54 10.86
N ASN A 189 -14.93 -14.44 11.59
CA ASN A 189 -14.08 -14.44 12.78
C ASN A 189 -14.72 -13.65 13.95
N PRO A 190 -15.86 -14.10 14.50
CA PRO A 190 -16.58 -13.35 15.54
C PRO A 190 -15.74 -13.09 16.79
N ALA A 191 -14.93 -14.06 17.23
CA ALA A 191 -14.03 -13.89 18.38
C ALA A 191 -12.96 -12.80 18.14
N TRP A 192 -12.42 -12.70 16.92
CA TRP A 192 -11.48 -11.65 16.54
C TRP A 192 -12.17 -10.28 16.46
N ALA A 193 -13.41 -10.24 15.97
CA ALA A 193 -14.21 -9.02 15.94
C ALA A 193 -14.52 -8.52 17.37
N ASP A 194 -14.82 -9.42 18.30
CA ASP A 194 -14.99 -9.09 19.72
C ASP A 194 -13.72 -8.57 20.36
N PHE A 195 -12.60 -9.26 20.13
CA PHE A 195 -11.29 -8.82 20.59
C PHE A 195 -10.95 -7.41 20.06
N PHE A 196 -11.19 -7.16 18.77
CA PHE A 196 -11.01 -5.83 18.17
C PHE A 196 -11.91 -4.78 18.83
N ARG A 197 -13.20 -5.08 19.07
CA ARG A 197 -14.11 -4.15 19.77
C ARG A 197 -13.61 -3.78 21.17
N GLN A 198 -13.03 -4.74 21.89
CA GLN A 198 -12.44 -4.50 23.21
C GLN A 198 -11.18 -3.62 23.12
N LEU A 199 -10.30 -3.88 22.14
CA LEU A 199 -9.12 -3.05 21.87
C LEU A 199 -9.49 -1.61 21.48
N ALA A 200 -10.52 -1.43 20.65
CA ALA A 200 -10.98 -0.11 20.26
C ALA A 200 -11.53 0.68 21.46
N ARG A 201 -12.34 0.05 22.32
CA ARG A 201 -12.91 0.68 23.53
C ARG A 201 -11.87 1.09 24.56
N SER A 202 -10.73 0.41 24.63
CA SER A 202 -9.64 0.78 25.53
C SER A 202 -8.80 1.96 25.01
N GLY A 203 -9.10 2.47 23.81
CA GLY A 203 -8.32 3.50 23.14
C GLY A 203 -6.93 3.02 22.73
N ALA A 204 -6.66 1.72 22.72
CA ALA A 204 -5.34 1.16 22.40
C ALA A 204 -4.87 1.46 20.97
N LEU A 205 -5.80 1.83 20.08
CA LEU A 205 -5.56 2.19 18.68
C LEU A 205 -5.62 3.71 18.40
N GLU A 206 -5.91 4.53 19.41
CA GLU A 206 -6.27 5.97 19.25
C GLU A 206 -5.31 6.95 19.95
N THR A 207 -4.21 6.49 20.54
CA THR A 207 -3.28 7.39 21.25
C THR A 207 -2.21 7.93 20.29
N ASP A 208 -2.07 9.24 20.12
CA ASP A 208 -0.92 9.85 19.39
C ASP A 208 0.38 9.86 20.23
N ASP A 209 0.29 9.49 21.50
CA ASP A 209 1.41 9.38 22.44
C ASP A 209 2.28 8.15 22.09
N VAL A 210 3.47 8.43 21.56
CA VAL A 210 4.45 7.42 21.12
C VAL A 210 4.90 6.50 22.27
N GLU A 211 4.86 6.96 23.52
CA GLU A 211 5.28 6.20 24.69
C GLU A 211 4.18 5.25 25.18
N GLN A 212 2.93 5.72 25.20
CA GLN A 212 1.77 4.85 25.45
C GLN A 212 1.55 3.82 24.32
N GLN A 213 1.78 4.21 23.06
CA GLN A 213 1.79 3.28 21.93
C GLN A 213 2.86 2.18 22.10
N ARG A 214 4.04 2.53 22.63
CA ARG A 214 5.14 1.56 22.89
C ARG A 214 4.80 0.60 24.03
N GLN A 215 4.13 1.08 25.07
CA GLN A 215 3.70 0.24 26.20
C GLN A 215 2.54 -0.70 25.82
N ARG A 216 1.68 -0.29 24.87
CA ARG A 216 0.50 -1.06 24.43
C ARG A 216 0.74 -1.97 23.23
N GLY A 217 1.87 -1.84 22.53
CA GLY A 217 2.38 -2.82 21.56
C GLY A 217 1.68 -2.85 20.18
N LEU A 218 0.68 -2.02 19.93
CA LEU A 218 -0.11 -2.02 18.69
C LEU A 218 0.22 -0.80 17.83
N LYS A 219 1.17 -0.93 16.91
CA LYS A 219 1.41 0.12 15.90
C LYS A 219 1.22 -0.36 14.48
N LEU A 220 0.47 0.43 13.72
CA LEU A 220 0.23 0.27 12.29
C LEU A 220 1.53 0.45 11.49
N ASN A 221 1.81 -0.51 10.61
CA ASN A 221 2.85 -0.44 9.60
C ASN A 221 2.38 0.37 8.38
N PRO A 222 3.29 0.78 7.48
CA PRO A 222 2.93 1.62 6.33
C PRO A 222 1.96 0.95 5.34
N ASP A 223 1.87 -0.39 5.38
CA ASP A 223 0.94 -1.24 4.60
C ASP A 223 -0.35 -1.57 5.38
N GLY A 224 -0.61 -0.90 6.50
CA GLY A 224 -1.86 -1.02 7.24
C GLY A 224 -1.99 -2.28 8.10
N ASP A 225 -0.93 -3.07 8.29
CA ASP A 225 -0.95 -4.21 9.20
C ASP A 225 -0.42 -3.85 10.61
N VAL A 226 -0.77 -4.67 11.62
CA VAL A 226 -0.33 -4.49 13.02
C VAL A 226 0.36 -5.76 13.49
N ASP A 227 1.42 -5.67 14.30
CA ASP A 227 1.99 -6.86 14.96
C ASP A 227 1.15 -7.22 16.20
N LEU A 228 0.84 -8.51 16.36
CA LEU A 228 0.14 -9.03 17.53
C LEU A 228 1.02 -10.07 18.23
N PRO A 229 1.82 -9.68 19.25
CA PRO A 229 2.65 -10.60 20.02
C PRO A 229 1.79 -11.68 20.70
N GLY A 230 2.20 -12.95 20.60
CA GLY A 230 1.49 -14.07 21.23
C GLY A 230 0.16 -14.48 20.59
N ALA A 231 -0.24 -13.85 19.48
CA ALA A 231 -1.47 -14.21 18.80
C ALA A 231 -1.36 -15.53 18.04
N HIS A 232 -2.34 -16.41 18.23
CA HIS A 232 -2.49 -17.64 17.46
C HIS A 232 -3.28 -17.35 16.17
N TYR A 233 -2.57 -17.26 15.05
CA TYR A 233 -3.18 -16.94 13.75
C TYR A 233 -3.83 -18.16 13.06
N SER A 234 -3.56 -19.39 13.52
CA SER A 234 -3.95 -20.64 12.85
C SER A 234 -5.45 -20.83 12.66
N ASP A 235 -6.25 -20.07 13.40
CA ASP A 235 -7.71 -20.19 13.40
C ASP A 235 -8.36 -19.03 12.65
N PHE A 236 -7.57 -18.07 12.15
CA PHE A 236 -8.08 -16.94 11.39
C PHE A 236 -8.56 -17.42 10.01
N ARG A 237 -9.83 -17.17 9.72
CA ARG A 237 -10.51 -17.55 8.47
C ARG A 237 -10.58 -16.36 7.52
N TYR A 238 -10.49 -16.60 6.23
CA TYR A 238 -10.60 -15.57 5.20
C TYR A 238 -11.34 -16.14 3.97
N PRO A 239 -12.14 -15.33 3.27
CA PRO A 239 -13.03 -15.86 2.24
C PRO A 239 -12.28 -16.24 0.97
N ALA A 240 -12.85 -17.18 0.22
CA ALA A 240 -12.46 -17.44 -1.16
C ALA A 240 -12.98 -16.34 -2.10
N CYS A 241 -12.43 -16.25 -3.31
CA CYS A 241 -12.96 -15.36 -4.33
C CYS A 241 -14.37 -15.81 -4.75
N PRO A 242 -15.42 -14.98 -4.57
CA PRO A 242 -16.80 -15.36 -4.88
C PRO A 242 -16.99 -15.69 -6.36
N ARG A 243 -16.37 -14.92 -7.27
CA ARG A 243 -16.39 -15.21 -8.70
C ARG A 243 -15.78 -16.56 -9.08
N CYS A 244 -14.73 -16.99 -8.37
CA CYS A 244 -14.12 -18.28 -8.61
C CYS A 244 -14.97 -19.44 -8.09
N LEU A 245 -15.80 -19.20 -7.07
CA LEU A 245 -16.76 -20.18 -6.53
C LEU A 245 -18.02 -20.30 -7.40
N GLU A 246 -18.57 -19.18 -7.88
CA GLU A 246 -19.85 -19.15 -8.61
C GLU A 246 -19.74 -19.66 -10.05
N SER A 247 -18.61 -19.47 -10.72
CA SER A 247 -18.50 -19.76 -12.15
C SER A 247 -18.16 -21.23 -12.41
N PRO A 248 -19.02 -22.02 -13.09
CA PRO A 248 -18.56 -23.26 -13.71
C PRO A 248 -17.39 -22.91 -14.63
N LEU A 249 -16.38 -23.77 -14.62
CA LEU A 249 -15.09 -23.56 -15.27
C LEU A 249 -15.06 -23.30 -16.82
N PRO A 250 -16.12 -23.45 -17.67
CA PRO A 250 -15.94 -23.44 -19.13
C PRO A 250 -15.58 -22.12 -19.83
N LEU A 251 -15.88 -20.94 -19.29
CA LEU A 251 -15.61 -19.65 -19.99
C LEU A 251 -14.22 -19.05 -19.71
N LEU A 252 -13.42 -19.66 -18.82
CA LEU A 252 -12.10 -19.16 -18.40
C LEU A 252 -10.93 -20.01 -18.92
N ARG A 253 -11.13 -20.73 -20.04
CA ARG A 253 -10.25 -21.82 -20.53
C ARG A 253 -8.77 -21.49 -20.79
N ARG A 254 -8.35 -20.22 -20.82
CA ARG A 254 -6.92 -19.85 -20.95
C ARG A 254 -6.22 -19.52 -19.63
N ARG A 255 -6.94 -19.28 -18.52
CA ARG A 255 -6.38 -18.81 -17.23
C ARG A 255 -6.63 -19.75 -16.04
N ARG A 256 -6.87 -21.05 -16.28
CA ARG A 256 -7.14 -22.04 -15.20
C ARG A 256 -6.08 -23.13 -15.04
N ARG A 257 -5.06 -23.15 -15.90
CA ARG A 257 -3.77 -23.68 -15.47
C ARG A 257 -3.12 -22.56 -14.70
N ARG A 258 -2.63 -22.86 -13.49
CA ARG A 258 -1.63 -21.99 -12.87
C ARG A 258 -0.49 -21.78 -13.88
N PRO A 259 0.33 -20.73 -13.73
CA PRO A 259 1.50 -20.54 -14.60
C PRO A 259 2.39 -21.80 -14.70
N ASP A 260 2.35 -22.67 -13.68
CA ASP A 260 3.05 -23.96 -13.62
C ASP A 260 2.34 -25.15 -14.31
N GLY A 261 1.16 -24.94 -14.90
CA GLY A 261 0.39 -25.97 -15.60
C GLY A 261 -0.57 -26.80 -14.75
N SER A 262 -0.57 -26.64 -13.41
CA SER A 262 -1.43 -27.39 -12.48
C SER A 262 -2.90 -26.92 -12.49
N ALA A 263 -3.81 -27.81 -12.05
CA ALA A 263 -5.23 -27.52 -11.97
C ALA A 263 -5.55 -26.50 -10.86
N ALA A 264 -6.37 -25.50 -11.17
CA ALA A 264 -6.88 -24.52 -10.21
C ALA A 264 -8.06 -25.10 -9.39
N ILE A 265 -7.85 -25.26 -8.09
CA ILE A 265 -8.81 -25.75 -7.10
C ILE A 265 -9.23 -24.59 -6.21
N VAL A 266 -10.54 -24.37 -6.11
CA VAL A 266 -11.15 -23.38 -5.21
C VAL A 266 -12.26 -24.08 -4.45
N GLU A 267 -12.02 -24.29 -3.18
CA GLU A 267 -12.95 -24.89 -2.23
C GLU A 267 -13.14 -23.91 -1.08
N ALA A 268 -14.38 -23.84 -0.60
CA ALA A 268 -14.72 -23.07 0.58
C ALA A 268 -15.56 -23.94 1.51
N ASP A 269 -15.46 -23.67 2.81
CA ASP A 269 -16.36 -24.27 3.78
C ASP A 269 -17.78 -23.65 3.71
N ALA A 270 -18.69 -24.13 4.55
CA ALA A 270 -20.09 -23.73 4.55
C ALA A 270 -20.31 -22.21 4.77
N ASP A 271 -19.37 -21.52 5.42
CA ASP A 271 -19.46 -20.07 5.65
C ASP A 271 -18.71 -19.26 4.57
N GLY A 272 -18.12 -19.94 3.58
CA GLY A 272 -17.40 -19.30 2.47
C GLY A 272 -15.91 -19.03 2.74
N ALA A 273 -15.33 -19.56 3.84
CA ALA A 273 -13.90 -19.42 4.07
C ALA A 273 -13.11 -20.35 3.16
N LEU A 274 -11.99 -19.86 2.61
CA LEU A 274 -11.14 -20.61 1.69
C LEU A 274 -10.54 -21.83 2.39
N ALA A 275 -10.82 -23.03 1.86
CA ALA A 275 -10.30 -24.27 2.40
C ALA A 275 -8.76 -24.36 2.20
N PRO A 276 -8.00 -24.97 3.14
CA PRO A 276 -6.56 -25.14 3.02
C PRO A 276 -6.09 -25.89 1.77
N ALA A 277 -6.95 -26.76 1.22
CA ALA A 277 -6.68 -27.51 -0.02
C ALA A 277 -6.70 -26.64 -1.29
N SER A 278 -7.27 -25.42 -1.21
CA SER A 278 -7.36 -24.51 -2.36
C SER A 278 -6.01 -23.95 -2.78
N ASN A 279 -5.74 -23.96 -4.09
CA ASN A 279 -4.54 -23.39 -4.69
C ASN A 279 -4.86 -22.21 -5.64
N ALA A 280 -6.14 -21.85 -5.77
CA ALA A 280 -6.67 -20.75 -6.55
C ALA A 280 -7.76 -20.01 -5.77
N GLY A 281 -8.35 -18.94 -6.35
CA GLY A 281 -9.38 -18.15 -5.67
C GLY A 281 -8.85 -17.36 -4.48
N ILE A 282 -7.53 -17.25 -4.34
CA ILE A 282 -6.87 -16.53 -3.25
C ILE A 282 -7.07 -15.03 -3.45
N LEU A 283 -7.61 -14.38 -2.42
CA LEU A 283 -7.76 -12.93 -2.33
C LEU A 283 -6.54 -12.35 -1.61
N LYS A 284 -5.92 -11.31 -2.21
CA LYS A 284 -4.82 -10.54 -1.63
C LYS A 284 -5.17 -9.05 -1.60
N PRO A 285 -4.59 -8.22 -0.73
CA PRO A 285 -4.67 -6.76 -0.88
C PRO A 285 -4.24 -6.35 -2.30
N ALA A 286 -4.85 -5.31 -2.87
CA ALA A 286 -4.53 -4.82 -4.21
C ALA A 286 -3.20 -4.04 -4.27
N VAL A 287 -2.23 -4.42 -3.43
CA VAL A 287 -0.88 -3.89 -3.37
C VAL A 287 0.12 -4.79 -4.10
N VAL A 288 1.17 -4.21 -4.64
CA VAL A 288 2.32 -4.94 -5.20
C VAL A 288 3.16 -5.44 -4.02
N MET A 289 3.13 -6.76 -3.78
CA MET A 289 3.89 -7.37 -2.68
C MET A 289 5.37 -7.54 -3.05
N PHE A 290 6.24 -7.73 -2.05
CA PHE A 290 7.64 -8.02 -2.29
C PHE A 290 7.82 -9.28 -3.15
N GLY A 291 8.59 -9.16 -4.23
CA GLY A 291 8.78 -10.22 -5.22
C GLY A 291 7.66 -10.33 -6.27
N GLN A 292 6.70 -9.40 -6.27
CA GLN A 292 5.74 -9.20 -7.36
C GLN A 292 6.21 -8.03 -8.24
N SER A 293 6.07 -8.14 -9.56
CA SER A 293 6.27 -7.01 -10.47
C SER A 293 5.12 -6.01 -10.35
N VAL A 294 5.45 -4.74 -10.58
CA VAL A 294 4.43 -3.70 -10.83
C VAL A 294 3.65 -4.08 -12.09
N ASP A 295 2.35 -3.79 -12.09
CA ASP A 295 1.46 -4.11 -13.20
C ASP A 295 1.94 -3.44 -14.51
N GLU A 296 1.97 -4.20 -15.60
CA GLU A 296 2.35 -3.71 -16.92
C GLU A 296 1.36 -2.65 -17.43
N GLU A 297 0.14 -2.54 -16.89
CA GLU A 297 -0.76 -1.44 -17.21
C GLU A 297 -0.38 -0.14 -16.50
N VAL A 298 0.31 -0.22 -15.35
CA VAL A 298 0.75 0.96 -14.59
C VAL A 298 2.02 1.56 -15.19
N LEU A 299 2.92 0.73 -15.72
CA LEU A 299 4.20 1.18 -16.27
C LEU A 299 4.07 2.17 -17.44
N PRO A 300 3.17 1.99 -18.42
CA PRO A 300 2.90 2.98 -19.45
C PRO A 300 2.33 4.29 -18.90
N HIS A 301 1.57 4.28 -17.82
CA HIS A 301 1.09 5.51 -17.19
C HIS A 301 2.21 6.25 -16.46
N VAL A 302 3.13 5.52 -15.83
CA VAL A 302 4.35 6.11 -15.27
C VAL A 302 5.23 6.63 -16.40
N ALA A 303 5.49 5.81 -17.43
CA ALA A 303 6.30 6.15 -18.58
C ALA A 303 5.72 7.35 -19.32
N ALA A 304 4.44 7.36 -19.69
CA ALA A 304 3.79 8.48 -20.37
C ALA A 304 3.84 9.79 -19.57
N ARG A 305 3.97 9.74 -18.24
CA ARG A 305 4.13 10.92 -17.39
C ARG A 305 5.59 11.33 -17.22
N LEU A 306 6.52 10.38 -17.34
CA LEU A 306 7.97 10.62 -17.28
C LEU A 306 8.60 10.88 -18.67
N SER A 307 7.96 10.46 -19.76
CA SER A 307 8.44 10.55 -21.14
C SER A 307 7.87 11.75 -21.90
N THR A 308 6.95 12.48 -21.29
CA THR A 308 6.61 13.87 -21.64
C THR A 308 7.58 14.88 -21.03
N LEU A 309 8.66 14.41 -20.38
CA LEU A 309 9.79 15.19 -19.85
C LEU A 309 11.07 14.85 -20.62
#